data_AF-F8IE22-F1
#
_entry.id   AF-F8IE22-F1
#
_cell.length_a   1.000
_cell.length_b   1.000
_cell.length_c   1.000
_cell.angle_alpha   90.00
_cell.angle_beta   90.00
_cell.angle_gamma   90.00
#
_symmetry.space_group_name_H-M   'P 1'
#
loop_
_entity.id
_entity.type
_entity.pdbx_description
1 polymer ?
#
loop_
_entity_poly.entity_id
_entity_poly.type
_entity_poly.pdbx_seq_one_letter_code
_entity_poly.pdbx_strand_id
1 'polypeptide(L)'
;MDVRAAQQLAYALVEGRPVYVRCHVPAWEDALFAAIRDALWSAREAWQITEERYEAALGRLCSAEEGERVPEGAVVVEVRAAESQGPFIVGLQGHGRQNEHQGRAALT
;
A
#
# COMPACT_ATOMS: atom_id res chain seq x y z
N MET A 1 7.32 8.18 -7.88
CA MET A 1 6.22 7.38 -7.29
C MET A 1 5.08 7.32 -8.29
N ASP A 2 4.43 6.16 -8.45
CA ASP A 2 3.30 6.02 -9.36
C ASP A 2 2.01 6.57 -8.72
N VAL A 3 1.46 7.64 -9.30
CA VAL A 3 0.24 8.31 -8.82
C VAL A 3 -0.95 7.35 -8.83
N ARG A 4 -1.01 6.41 -9.78
CA ARG A 4 -2.11 5.43 -9.85
C ARG A 4 -2.06 4.45 -8.68
N ALA A 5 -0.86 4.05 -8.25
CA ALA A 5 -0.71 3.16 -7.10
C ALA A 5 -1.22 3.83 -5.81
N ALA A 6 -0.87 5.11 -5.59
CA ALA A 6 -1.37 5.87 -4.44
C ALA A 6 -2.90 6.01 -4.46
N GLN A 7 -3.50 6.26 -5.63
CA GLN A 7 -4.96 6.34 -5.79
C GLN A 7 -5.65 5.01 -5.51
N GLN A 8 -5.10 3.88 -5.96
CA GLN A 8 -5.65 2.55 -5.68
C GLN A 8 -5.61 2.22 -4.18
N LEU A 9 -4.54 2.60 -3.50
CA LEU A 9 -4.41 2.42 -2.04
C LEU A 9 -5.38 3.31 -1.28
N ALA A 10 -5.52 4.57 -1.67
CA ALA A 10 -6.51 5.49 -1.12
C ALA A 10 -7.94 4.94 -1.28
N TYR A 11 -8.26 4.38 -2.45
CA TYR A 11 -9.55 3.75 -2.69
C TYR A 11 -9.79 2.53 -1.77
N ALA A 12 -8.78 1.67 -1.58
CA ALA A 12 -8.89 0.54 -0.67
C ALA A 12 -9.20 0.98 0.78
N LEU A 13 -8.57 2.07 1.26
CA LEU A 13 -8.82 2.64 2.58
C LEU A 13 -10.26 3.17 2.73
N VAL A 14 -10.79 3.80 1.68
CA VAL A 14 -12.17 4.31 1.62
C VAL A 14 -13.20 3.17 1.62
N GLU A 15 -12.90 2.06 0.95
CA GLU A 15 -13.70 0.82 0.95
C GLU A 15 -13.59 0.06 2.30
N GLY A 16 -12.85 0.58 3.26
CA GLY A 16 -12.74 0.02 4.60
C GLY A 16 -11.69 -1.09 4.72
N ARG A 17 -10.85 -1.29 3.71
CA ARG A 17 -9.74 -2.25 3.74
C ARG A 17 -8.51 -1.60 4.38
N PRO A 18 -7.94 -2.19 5.45
CA PRO A 18 -6.68 -1.72 6.00
C PRO A 18 -5.55 -1.79 4.97
N VAL A 19 -4.67 -0.80 4.95
CA VAL A 19 -3.44 -0.81 4.13
C VAL A 19 -2.24 -0.85 5.07
N TYR A 20 -1.39 -1.86 4.93
CA TYR A 20 -0.14 -2.00 5.65
C TYR A 20 1.04 -1.81 4.70
N VAL A 21 1.93 -0.90 5.05
CA VAL A 21 3.16 -0.62 4.30
C VAL A 21 4.32 -1.30 5.00
N ARG A 22 4.99 -2.21 4.29
CA ARG A 22 6.27 -2.78 4.69
C ARG A 22 7.36 -2.16 3.84
N CYS A 23 8.14 -1.26 4.42
CA CYS A 23 9.17 -0.54 3.70
C CYS A 23 10.53 -0.72 4.35
N HIS A 24 11.51 -1.20 3.57
CA HIS A 24 12.90 -1.29 4.03
C HIS A 24 13.70 0.00 3.77
N VAL A 25 13.03 1.07 3.29
CA VAL A 25 13.63 2.36 2.94
C VAL A 25 12.81 3.49 3.59
N PRO A 26 13.17 3.99 4.78
CA PRO A 26 12.35 4.93 5.56
C PRO A 26 11.92 6.18 4.78
N ALA A 27 12.84 6.81 4.04
CA ALA A 27 12.51 7.99 3.22
C ALA A 27 11.44 7.72 2.14
N TRP A 28 11.29 6.47 1.72
CA TRP A 28 10.27 6.07 0.76
C TRP A 28 8.94 5.73 1.41
N GLU A 29 8.96 5.25 2.65
CA GLU A 29 7.76 5.07 3.47
C GLU A 29 7.05 6.42 3.64
N ASP A 30 7.77 7.44 4.11
CA ASP A 30 7.22 8.79 4.30
C ASP A 30 6.61 9.34 3.00
N ALA A 31 7.31 9.16 1.87
CA ALA A 31 6.83 9.61 0.56
C ALA A 31 5.55 8.87 0.11
N LEU A 32 5.47 7.56 0.37
CA LEU A 32 4.28 6.76 0.05
C LEU A 32 3.09 7.15 0.93
N PHE A 33 3.31 7.34 2.23
CA PHE A 33 2.27 7.82 3.14
C PHE A 33 1.77 9.20 2.73
N ALA A 34 2.67 10.12 2.40
CA ALA A 34 2.30 11.45 1.89
C ALA A 34 1.45 11.35 0.62
N ALA A 35 1.87 10.54 -0.36
CA ALA A 35 1.12 10.40 -1.61
C ALA A 35 -0.28 9.78 -1.42
N ILE A 36 -0.43 8.81 -0.52
CA ILE A 36 -1.74 8.23 -0.18
C ILE A 36 -2.64 9.27 0.51
N ARG A 37 -2.07 10.04 1.45
CA ARG A 37 -2.79 11.11 2.14
C ARG A 37 -3.23 12.22 1.18
N ASP A 38 -2.38 12.61 0.23
CA ASP A 38 -2.72 13.59 -0.80
C ASP A 38 -3.85 13.09 -1.70
N ALA A 39 -3.84 11.80 -2.07
CA ALA A 39 -4.93 11.21 -2.85
C ALA A 39 -6.26 11.18 -2.07
N LEU A 40 -6.23 10.86 -0.77
CA LEU A 40 -7.40 10.92 0.10
C LEU A 40 -7.91 12.35 0.27
N TRP A 41 -7.01 13.32 0.46
CA TRP A 41 -7.35 14.73 0.58
C TRP A 41 -8.00 15.25 -0.71
N SER A 42 -7.41 14.93 -1.86
CA SER A 42 -7.96 15.30 -3.17
C SER A 42 -9.36 14.72 -3.40
N ALA A 43 -9.60 13.46 -2.99
CA ALA A 43 -10.93 12.87 -3.05
C ALA A 43 -11.95 13.58 -2.15
N ARG A 44 -11.52 14.03 -0.96
CA ARG A 44 -12.36 14.84 -0.05
C ARG A 44 -12.67 16.22 -0.64
N GLU A 45 -11.66 16.94 -1.15
CA GLU A 45 -11.85 18.26 -1.77
C GLU A 45 -12.75 18.21 -3.01
N ALA A 46 -12.69 17.11 -3.76
CA ALA A 46 -13.56 16.84 -4.89
C ALA A 46 -14.96 16.34 -4.48
N TRP A 47 -15.30 16.33 -3.18
CA TRP A 47 -16.57 15.88 -2.62
C TRP A 47 -16.94 14.42 -2.95
N GLN A 48 -15.94 13.58 -3.26
CA GLN A 48 -16.14 12.17 -3.58
C GLN A 48 -16.30 11.31 -2.33
N ILE A 49 -15.75 11.76 -1.20
CA ILE A 49 -15.87 11.13 0.11
C ILE A 49 -16.19 12.18 1.18
N THR A 50 -16.86 11.78 2.25
CA THR A 50 -17.13 12.64 3.40
C THR A 50 -15.90 12.79 4.30
N GLU A 51 -15.91 13.78 5.19
CA GLU A 51 -14.86 13.97 6.19
C GLU A 51 -14.74 12.75 7.12
N GLU A 52 -15.85 12.14 7.54
CA GLU A 52 -15.83 10.94 8.38
C GLU A 52 -15.18 9.76 7.65
N ARG A 53 -15.42 9.63 6.33
CA ARG A 53 -14.75 8.60 5.53
C ARG A 53 -13.26 8.88 5.35
N TYR A 54 -12.87 10.13 5.20
CA TYR A 54 -11.47 10.53 5.14
C TYR A 54 -10.74 10.18 6.45
N GLU A 55 -11.27 10.59 7.61
CA GLU A 55 -10.68 10.27 8.92
C GLU A 55 -10.63 8.76 9.17
N ALA A 56 -11.70 8.04 8.84
CA ALA A 56 -11.72 6.59 8.96
C ALA A 56 -10.71 5.90 8.03
N ALA A 57 -10.48 6.44 6.83
CA ALA A 57 -9.47 5.96 5.90
C ALA A 57 -8.05 6.19 6.44
N LEU A 58 -7.77 7.35 7.04
CA LEU A 58 -6.49 7.61 7.70
C LEU A 58 -6.21 6.64 8.84
N GLY A 59 -7.22 6.32 9.66
CA GLY A 59 -7.09 5.34 10.75
C GLY A 59 -6.84 3.89 10.29
N ARG A 60 -6.91 3.61 8.99
CA ARG A 60 -6.68 2.29 8.38
C ARG A 60 -5.35 2.18 7.65
N LEU A 61 -4.57 3.27 7.57
CA LEU A 61 -3.24 3.30 6.98
C LEU A 61 -2.20 3.03 8.06
N CYS A 62 -1.47 1.93 7.94
CA CYS A 62 -0.52 1.46 8.97
C CYS A 62 0.85 1.14 8.36
N SER A 63 1.91 1.34 9.14
CA SER A 63 3.21 0.71 8.86
C SER A 63 3.20 -0.70 9.45
N ALA A 64 3.96 -1.61 8.84
CA ALA A 64 4.19 -2.96 9.33
C ALA A 64 5.65 -3.33 9.25
N GLU A 65 6.14 -4.05 10.25
CA GLU A 65 7.48 -4.62 10.24
C GLU A 65 7.57 -5.88 9.35
N GLU A 66 8.79 -6.27 9.00
CA GLU A 66 9.02 -7.52 8.28
C GLU A 66 8.59 -8.73 9.13
N GLY A 67 7.73 -9.57 8.57
CA GLY A 67 7.18 -10.74 9.28
C GLY A 67 6.02 -10.43 10.24
N GLU A 68 5.63 -9.17 10.41
CA GLU A 68 4.47 -8.80 11.20
C GLU A 68 3.18 -9.41 10.60
N ARG A 69 2.35 -10.03 11.42
CA ARG A 69 1.07 -10.59 10.97
C ARG A 69 0.07 -9.47 10.72
N VAL A 70 -0.40 -9.36 9.49
CA VAL A 70 -1.48 -8.45 9.12
C VAL A 70 -2.85 -9.15 9.20
N PRO A 71 -3.93 -8.40 9.45
CA PRO A 71 -5.29 -8.93 9.40
C PRO A 71 -5.65 -9.51 8.02
N GLU A 72 -6.52 -10.52 8.01
CA GLU A 72 -7.05 -11.08 6.77
C GLU A 72 -7.88 -10.03 6.01
N GLY A 73 -7.67 -9.93 4.69
CA GLY A 73 -8.34 -8.94 3.83
C GLY A 73 -7.66 -7.57 3.75
N ALA A 74 -6.65 -7.33 4.59
CA ALA A 74 -5.79 -6.15 4.46
C ALA A 74 -5.01 -6.15 3.14
N VAL A 75 -4.72 -4.96 2.64
CA VAL A 75 -3.81 -4.74 1.52
C VAL A 75 -2.41 -4.55 2.08
N VAL A 76 -1.46 -5.38 1.66
CA VAL A 76 -0.04 -5.21 2.03
C VAL A 76 0.74 -4.66 0.85
N VAL A 77 1.50 -3.59 1.10
CA VAL A 77 2.42 -2.98 0.14
C VAL A 77 3.83 -3.27 0.60
N GLU A 78 4.56 -4.10 -0.16
CA GLU A 78 5.98 -4.33 0.10
C GLU A 78 6.85 -3.45 -0.79
N VAL A 79 7.72 -2.68 -0.16
CA VAL A 79 8.70 -1.79 -0.81
C VAL A 79 10.09 -2.31 -0.50
N ARG A 80 10.77 -2.76 -1.55
CA ARG A 80 12.18 -3.18 -1.48
C ARG A 80 13.02 -2.25 -2.35
N ALA A 81 14.23 -1.95 -1.90
CA ALA A 81 15.20 -1.25 -2.74
C ALA A 81 15.59 -2.19 -3.90
N ALA A 82 15.43 -1.77 -5.16
CA ALA A 82 16.08 -2.48 -6.26
C ALA A 82 17.57 -2.17 -6.21
N GLU A 83 18.41 -3.21 -6.28
CA GLU A 83 19.88 -3.07 -6.29
C GLU A 83 20.43 -2.28 -7.50
N SER A 84 19.60 -1.78 -8.42
CA SER A 84 20.08 -1.03 -9.59
C SER A 84 19.16 0.09 -10.12
N GLN A 85 17.92 0.28 -9.62
CA GLN A 85 16.94 1.22 -10.22
C GLN A 85 16.08 2.01 -9.21
N GLY A 86 16.41 1.97 -7.93
CA GLY A 86 15.63 2.64 -6.87
C GLY A 86 14.44 1.81 -6.37
N PRO A 87 13.76 2.27 -5.31
CA PRO A 87 12.67 1.53 -4.66
C PRO A 87 11.45 1.34 -5.57
N PHE A 88 10.88 0.13 -5.55
CA PHE A 88 9.71 -0.28 -6.34
C PHE A 88 8.71 -1.10 -5.49
N ILE A 89 7.45 -1.11 -5.91
CA ILE A 89 6.37 -1.86 -5.25
C ILE A 89 6.36 -3.29 -5.76
N VAL A 90 6.51 -4.27 -4.87
CA VAL A 90 6.68 -5.70 -5.25
C VAL A 90 5.35 -6.48 -5.23
N GLY A 91 4.30 -6.00 -4.55
CA GLY A 91 3.01 -6.67 -4.57
C GLY A 91 1.93 -6.01 -3.73
N LEU A 92 0.67 -6.29 -4.12
CA LEU A 92 -0.56 -5.99 -3.37
C LEU A 92 -1.16 -7.33 -2.94
N GLN A 93 -0.82 -7.83 -1.75
CA GLN A 93 -1.50 -9.02 -1.21
C GLN A 93 -2.86 -8.58 -0.67
N GLY A 94 -3.93 -9.05 -1.31
CA GLY A 94 -5.29 -8.64 -0.99
C GLY A 94 -6.34 -9.47 -1.73
N HIS A 95 -6.13 -10.78 -1.85
CA HIS A 95 -7.19 -11.74 -2.16
C HIS A 95 -6.81 -13.12 -1.62
N GLY A 96 -7.82 -13.84 -1.13
CA GLY A 96 -7.70 -15.10 -0.41
C GLY A 96 -6.73 -16.11 -1.03
N ARG A 97 -5.91 -16.69 -0.15
CA ARG A 97 -5.19 -17.96 -0.23
C ARG A 97 -5.42 -18.78 -1.53
N GLN A 98 -4.45 -18.78 -2.43
CA GLN A 98 -4.06 -19.98 -3.17
C GLN A 98 -2.54 -20.09 -3.18
N ASN A 99 -2.04 -21.10 -2.45
CA ASN A 99 -0.72 -21.67 -2.67
C ASN A 99 -0.67 -22.17 -4.11
N GLU A 100 0.29 -21.72 -4.90
CA GLU A 100 0.97 -22.60 -5.85
C GLU A 100 2.37 -22.08 -6.15
N HIS A 101 3.34 -22.96 -5.94
CA HIS A 101 4.72 -22.81 -6.38
C HIS A 101 4.77 -22.62 -7.90
N GLN A 102 5.49 -21.60 -8.39
CA GLN A 102 6.16 -21.55 -9.71
C GLN A 102 6.75 -20.13 -9.88
N GLY A 103 8.02 -19.90 -10.20
CA GLY A 103 9.14 -20.79 -10.46
C GLY A 103 10.43 -19.96 -10.40
N ARG A 104 11.42 -20.52 -9.71
CA ARG A 104 12.83 -20.17 -9.87
C ARG A 104 13.18 -20.49 -11.33
N ALA A 105 13.24 -19.48 -12.20
CA ALA A 105 13.86 -19.62 -13.52
C ALA A 105 15.31 -19.18 -13.40
N ALA A 106 16.20 -20.07 -13.84
CA ALA A 106 17.63 -20.02 -13.66
C ALA A 106 18.29 -18.82 -14.35
N LEU A 107 19.38 -18.34 -13.73
CA LEU A 107 20.43 -17.59 -14.40
C LEU A 107 21.06 -18.49 -15.47
N THR A 108 21.02 -18.01 -16.72
CA THR A 108 21.99 -18.35 -17.77
C THR A 108 22.68 -17.07 -18.18
#